data_AF-A0A7V7AC47-F1
#
_entry.id   AF-A0A7V7AC47-F1
#
_cell.length_a   1.000
_cell.length_b   1.000
_cell.length_c   1.000
_cell.angle_alpha   90.00
_cell.angle_beta   90.00
_cell.angle_gamma   90.00
#
_symmetry.space_group_name_H-M   'P 1'
#
loop_
_entity.id
_entity.type
_entity.pdbx_description
1 polymer ?
#
loop_
_entity_poly.entity_id
_entity_poly.type
_entity_poly.pdbx_seq_one_letter_code
_entity_poly.pdbx_strand_id
1 'polypeptide(L)'
;MKSEIPLSVLLLMLLGMLASAFFATGNIPLVPQPPELPWVVSKAIETEIEDADIEFAVDPATVNQEIVKGTITNNREKTIYFGAEYRLQVQLFDDWWDIEVGEMSFIKILYELDPGDTLDMEFNLREYYGTPPDGKLISGPYRLIKQIYLNETGPDEEIDPVWVVAEFYNEG
;
A
#
# COMPACT_ATOMS: atom_id res chain seq x y z
N MET A 1 -73.34 -26.63 -20.44
CA MET A 1 -72.69 -25.31 -20.36
C MET A 1 -71.23 -25.47 -20.71
N LYS A 2 -70.80 -24.96 -21.87
CA LYS A 2 -69.38 -24.93 -22.26
C LYS A 2 -68.81 -23.60 -21.77
N SER A 3 -67.78 -23.67 -20.92
CA SER A 3 -67.02 -22.51 -20.46
C SER A 3 -66.01 -22.16 -21.55
N GLU A 4 -66.19 -21.01 -22.19
CA GLU A 4 -65.20 -20.46 -23.12
C GLU A 4 -64.32 -19.49 -22.36
N ILE A 5 -63.03 -19.81 -22.25
CA ILE A 5 -62.05 -18.92 -21.64
C ILE A 5 -61.86 -17.73 -22.59
N PRO A 6 -62.03 -16.48 -22.13
CA PRO A 6 -61.90 -15.30 -22.98
C PRO A 6 -60.47 -15.17 -23.50
N LEU A 7 -60.34 -14.86 -24.80
CA LEU A 7 -59.08 -14.75 -25.55
C LEU A 7 -58.04 -13.80 -24.88
N SER A 8 -58.52 -12.82 -24.11
CA SER A 8 -57.69 -11.89 -23.33
C SER A 8 -56.93 -12.54 -22.18
N VAL A 9 -57.45 -13.62 -21.59
CA VAL A 9 -56.78 -14.38 -20.53
C VAL A 9 -55.69 -15.30 -21.11
N LEU A 10 -55.89 -15.81 -22.33
CA LEU A 10 -54.88 -16.61 -23.04
C LEU A 10 -53.66 -15.76 -23.46
N LEU A 11 -53.88 -14.51 -23.86
CA LEU A 11 -52.82 -13.59 -24.29
C LEU A 11 -51.93 -13.12 -23.12
N LEU A 12 -52.49 -12.99 -21.92
CA LEU A 12 -51.75 -12.65 -20.70
C LEU A 12 -50.87 -13.80 -20.19
N MET A 13 -51.29 -15.06 -20.38
CA MET A 13 -50.44 -16.21 -20.04
C MET A 13 -49.28 -16.41 -21.03
N LEU A 14 -49.44 -16.01 -22.30
CA LEU A 14 -48.36 -16.12 -23.30
C LEU A 14 -47.25 -15.06 -23.12
N LEU A 15 -47.61 -13.86 -22.63
CA LEU A 15 -46.64 -12.79 -22.33
C LEU A 15 -45.83 -13.04 -21.04
N GLY A 16 -46.33 -13.87 -20.12
CA GLY A 16 -45.63 -14.25 -18.89
C GLY A 16 -44.53 -15.30 -19.06
N MET A 17 -44.44 -15.99 -20.21
CA MET A 17 -43.46 -17.06 -20.45
C MET A 17 -42.33 -16.70 -21.42
N LEU A 18 -42.18 -15.43 -21.78
CA LEU A 18 -41.11 -14.94 -22.68
C LEU A 18 -40.10 -14.01 -22.00
N ALA A 19 -40.11 -13.93 -20.66
CA ALA A 19 -39.15 -13.12 -19.88
C ALA A 19 -38.12 -13.94 -19.09
N SER A 20 -38.00 -15.25 -19.32
CA SER A 20 -37.11 -16.15 -18.56
C SER A 20 -36.00 -16.80 -19.38
N ALA A 21 -35.77 -16.39 -20.63
CA ALA A 21 -34.77 -17.02 -21.53
C ALA A 21 -33.52 -16.16 -21.80
N PHE A 22 -33.20 -15.15 -20.99
CA PHE A 22 -31.99 -14.33 -21.12
C PHE A 22 -31.11 -14.30 -19.85
N PHE A 23 -31.03 -15.42 -19.12
CA PHE A 23 -30.01 -15.61 -18.07
C PHE A 23 -29.16 -16.87 -18.34
N ALA A 24 -28.81 -17.12 -19.59
CA ALA A 24 -27.83 -18.14 -19.94
C ALA A 24 -26.76 -17.51 -20.83
N THR A 25 -25.51 -17.58 -20.36
CA THR A 25 -24.26 -17.11 -20.96
C THR A 25 -24.04 -15.59 -20.98
N GLY A 26 -24.38 -14.90 -19.89
CA GLY A 26 -23.61 -13.72 -19.53
C GLY A 26 -22.24 -14.21 -19.09
N ASN A 27 -21.22 -14.07 -19.93
CA ASN A 27 -19.83 -14.00 -19.48
C ASN A 27 -19.80 -12.83 -18.49
N ILE A 28 -20.06 -13.09 -17.21
CA ILE A 28 -19.68 -12.15 -16.16
C ILE A 28 -18.17 -12.04 -16.35
N PRO A 29 -17.62 -10.87 -16.74
CA PRO A 29 -16.19 -10.74 -16.80
C PRO A 29 -15.69 -11.14 -15.42
N LEU A 30 -14.88 -12.20 -15.36
CA LEU A 30 -14.18 -12.58 -14.14
C LEU A 30 -13.46 -11.31 -13.70
N VAL A 31 -13.98 -10.64 -12.68
CA VAL A 31 -13.26 -9.55 -12.03
C VAL A 31 -11.98 -10.22 -11.55
N PRO A 32 -10.80 -9.83 -12.10
CA PRO A 32 -9.54 -10.42 -11.68
C PRO A 32 -9.50 -10.35 -10.17
N GLN A 33 -9.51 -11.50 -9.50
CA GLN A 33 -9.28 -11.51 -8.07
C GLN A 33 -7.82 -11.06 -7.86
N PRO A 34 -7.55 -10.19 -6.87
CA PRO A 34 -6.19 -9.97 -6.41
C PRO A 34 -5.48 -11.31 -6.26
N PRO A 35 -4.22 -11.43 -6.72
CA PRO A 35 -3.42 -12.57 -6.30
C PRO A 35 -3.53 -12.68 -4.77
N GLU A 36 -3.70 -13.88 -4.23
CA GLU A 36 -3.72 -14.06 -2.79
C GLU A 36 -2.41 -13.50 -2.23
N LEU A 37 -2.50 -12.35 -1.56
CA LEU A 37 -1.32 -11.68 -1.05
C LEU A 37 -0.85 -12.43 0.19
N PRO A 38 0.48 -12.54 0.37
CA PRO A 38 1.01 -13.17 1.56
C PRO A 38 0.84 -12.31 2.82
N TRP A 39 0.37 -11.06 2.67
CA TRP A 39 0.13 -10.13 3.76
C TRP A 39 -1.32 -9.67 3.82
N VAL A 40 -1.70 -9.22 5.01
CA VAL A 40 -2.84 -8.34 5.16
C VAL A 40 -2.44 -6.96 4.64
N VAL A 41 -3.23 -6.42 3.72
CA VAL A 41 -3.04 -5.09 3.20
C VAL A 41 -4.26 -4.23 3.46
N SER A 42 -4.04 -2.95 3.69
CA SER A 42 -5.09 -1.94 3.81
C SER A 42 -4.87 -0.84 2.77
N LYS A 43 -5.94 -0.16 2.38
CA LYS A 43 -5.84 0.94 1.43
C LYS A 43 -4.92 2.00 2.03
N ALA A 44 -3.89 2.39 1.28
CA ALA A 44 -2.96 3.40 1.77
C ALA A 44 -3.71 4.71 2.05
N ILE A 45 -3.42 5.31 3.20
CA ILE A 45 -3.78 6.70 3.42
C ILE A 45 -2.87 7.52 2.51
N GLU A 46 -3.46 8.28 1.58
CA GLU A 46 -2.72 9.27 0.80
C GLU A 46 -1.99 10.17 1.78
N THR A 47 -0.69 9.96 1.85
CA THR A 47 0.21 10.78 2.65
C THR A 47 0.80 11.75 1.65
N GLU A 48 0.54 13.05 1.83
CA GLU A 48 1.17 14.06 1.00
C GLU A 48 2.69 13.92 1.22
N ILE A 49 3.40 13.64 0.12
CA ILE A 49 4.85 13.47 0.15
C ILE A 49 5.39 14.89 0.13
N GLU A 50 5.76 15.35 1.31
CA GLU A 50 6.15 16.73 1.52
C GLU A 50 7.58 16.71 1.98
N ASP A 51 8.49 17.10 1.08
CA ASP A 51 9.69 17.90 1.35
C ASP A 51 10.75 17.60 0.30
N ALA A 52 11.02 18.56 -0.58
CA ALA A 52 12.05 18.44 -1.61
C ALA A 52 13.48 18.54 -1.05
N ASP A 53 13.63 19.03 0.18
CA ASP A 53 14.93 19.25 0.84
C ASP A 53 15.32 18.08 1.76
N ILE A 54 14.57 16.97 1.75
CA ILE A 54 14.97 15.71 2.37
C ILE A 54 14.90 14.62 1.31
N GLU A 55 16.05 14.06 0.97
CA GLU A 55 16.11 12.96 0.00
C GLU A 55 16.06 11.63 0.73
N PHE A 56 15.24 10.71 0.22
CA PHE A 56 15.23 9.32 0.66
C PHE A 56 15.34 8.41 -0.57
N ALA A 57 16.41 7.63 -0.64
CA ALA A 57 16.70 6.75 -1.76
C ALA A 57 16.98 5.33 -1.27
N VAL A 58 16.62 4.34 -2.08
CA VAL A 58 16.97 2.93 -1.88
C VAL A 58 18.14 2.57 -2.80
N ASP A 59 19.07 1.77 -2.30
CA ASP A 59 20.09 1.13 -3.13
C ASP A 59 19.48 -0.10 -3.83
N PRO A 60 19.23 -0.03 -5.15
CA PRO A 60 18.58 -1.12 -5.88
C PRO A 60 19.42 -2.42 -5.88
N ALA A 61 20.73 -2.34 -5.69
CA ALA A 61 21.59 -3.52 -5.63
C ALA A 61 21.38 -4.35 -4.36
N THR A 62 20.73 -3.77 -3.36
CA THR A 62 20.50 -4.41 -2.05
C THR A 62 19.10 -5.00 -1.91
N VAL A 63 18.19 -4.64 -2.82
CA VAL A 63 16.79 -5.07 -2.75
C VAL A 63 16.70 -6.59 -2.84
N ASN A 64 16.28 -7.19 -1.74
CA ASN A 64 15.96 -8.60 -1.65
C ASN A 64 14.79 -8.82 -0.69
N GLN A 65 14.44 -10.09 -0.44
CA GLN A 65 13.27 -10.47 0.35
C GLN A 65 13.42 -10.18 1.85
N GLU A 66 14.64 -9.98 2.34
CA GLU A 66 14.93 -9.78 3.76
C GLU A 66 15.22 -8.32 4.07
N ILE A 67 16.09 -7.72 3.28
CA ILE A 67 16.69 -6.41 3.57
C ILE A 67 16.62 -5.54 2.33
N VAL A 68 16.33 -4.25 2.56
CA VAL A 68 16.57 -3.16 1.63
C VAL A 68 17.48 -2.16 2.32
N LYS A 69 18.49 -1.63 1.64
CA LYS A 69 19.29 -0.51 2.16
C LYS A 69 18.84 0.78 1.51
N GLY A 70 18.85 1.85 2.28
CA GLY A 70 18.56 3.18 1.77
C GLY A 70 19.35 4.25 2.50
N THR A 71 19.37 5.44 1.92
CA THR A 71 20.08 6.60 2.45
C THR A 71 19.09 7.74 2.59
N ILE A 72 19.12 8.40 3.75
CA ILE A 72 18.40 9.65 4.00
C ILE A 72 19.42 10.78 4.00
N THR A 73 19.19 11.82 3.21
CA THR A 73 20.02 13.02 3.13
C THR A 73 19.22 14.21 3.63
N ASN A 74 19.78 14.98 4.56
CA ASN A 74 19.19 16.23 5.00
C ASN A 74 19.77 17.40 4.18
N ASN A 75 19.05 17.86 3.16
CA ASN A 75 19.43 19.06 2.39
C ASN A 75 18.84 20.35 2.97
N ARG A 76 18.15 20.29 4.12
CA ARG A 76 17.61 21.47 4.80
C ARG A 76 18.70 22.25 5.52
N GLU A 77 18.40 23.49 5.87
CA GLU A 77 19.25 24.34 6.71
C GLU A 77 19.19 24.00 8.21
N LYS A 78 18.29 23.09 8.62
CA LYS A 78 18.06 22.72 10.02
C LYS A 78 18.16 21.21 10.21
N THR A 79 18.52 20.80 11.42
CA THR A 79 18.55 19.41 11.86
C THR A 79 17.15 18.77 11.78
N ILE A 80 17.11 17.51 11.35
CA ILE A 80 15.89 16.70 11.32
C ILE A 80 16.01 15.53 12.31
N TYR A 81 14.86 15.05 12.79
CA TYR A 81 14.78 13.91 13.69
C TYR A 81 13.85 12.84 13.12
N PHE A 82 14.15 11.57 13.33
CA PHE A 82 13.26 10.49 12.90
C PHE A 82 13.54 9.22 13.68
N GLY A 83 12.55 8.33 13.75
CA GLY A 83 12.70 7.05 14.40
C GLY A 83 13.16 5.92 13.46
N ALA A 84 13.38 4.74 14.05
CA ALA A 84 13.72 3.53 13.31
C ALA A 84 12.52 2.97 12.51
N GLU A 85 11.30 3.26 12.92
CA GLU A 85 10.05 2.81 12.30
C GLU A 85 9.88 3.32 10.86
N TYR A 86 9.30 2.48 9.99
CA TYR A 86 8.95 2.84 8.62
C TYR A 86 7.67 2.12 8.22
N ARG A 87 7.03 2.61 7.15
CA ARG A 87 5.94 1.89 6.49
C ARG A 87 6.43 1.31 5.17
N LEU A 88 5.87 0.18 4.79
CA LEU A 88 6.09 -0.47 3.51
C LEU A 88 4.75 -0.51 2.77
N GLN A 89 4.79 -0.06 1.52
CA GLN A 89 3.63 -0.14 0.63
C GLN A 89 3.98 -0.91 -0.63
N VAL A 90 2.98 -1.57 -1.19
CA VAL A 90 3.06 -2.30 -2.45
C VAL A 90 2.06 -1.72 -3.43
N GLN A 91 2.45 -1.62 -4.70
CA GLN A 91 1.54 -1.16 -5.75
C GLN A 91 0.75 -2.35 -6.32
N LEU A 92 -0.58 -2.26 -6.23
CA LEU A 92 -1.52 -3.26 -6.73
C LEU A 92 -2.65 -2.56 -7.47
N PHE A 93 -2.92 -2.98 -8.71
CA PHE A 93 -3.99 -2.40 -9.54
C PHE A 93 -3.88 -0.89 -9.68
N ASP A 94 -2.66 -0.40 -9.90
CA ASP A 94 -2.29 1.03 -9.99
C ASP A 94 -2.41 1.84 -8.68
N ASP A 95 -2.95 1.25 -7.61
CA ASP A 95 -3.07 1.86 -6.29
C ASP A 95 -1.96 1.40 -5.33
N TRP A 96 -1.62 2.25 -4.36
CA TRP A 96 -0.72 1.90 -3.26
C TRP A 96 -1.50 1.32 -2.07
N TRP A 97 -0.95 0.27 -1.47
CA TRP A 97 -1.54 -0.42 -0.32
C TRP A 97 -0.53 -0.54 0.81
N ASP A 98 -0.93 -0.19 2.02
CA ASP A 98 -0.14 -0.39 3.24
C ASP A 98 -0.08 -1.88 3.56
N ILE A 99 1.14 -2.41 3.71
CA ILE A 99 1.34 -3.76 4.24
C ILE A 99 1.19 -3.64 5.76
N GLU A 100 0.25 -4.39 6.34
CA GLU A 100 0.03 -4.35 7.77
C GLU A 100 1.20 -4.99 8.52
N VAL A 101 1.58 -4.33 9.60
CA VAL A 101 2.63 -4.76 10.50
C VAL A 101 2.04 -5.74 11.51
N GLY A 102 2.74 -6.84 11.80
CA GLY A 102 2.36 -7.73 12.90
C GLY A 102 2.48 -7.07 14.28
N GLU A 103 2.11 -7.76 15.36
CA GLU A 103 2.38 -7.24 16.71
C GLU A 103 3.90 -7.05 16.91
N MET A 104 4.33 -5.81 17.10
CA MET A 104 5.75 -5.47 17.22
C MET A 104 6.08 -4.61 18.43
N SER A 105 7.28 -4.83 18.97
CA SER A 105 7.91 -3.98 19.97
C SER A 105 9.10 -3.27 19.32
N PHE A 106 8.92 -2.01 18.96
CA PHE A 106 10.00 -1.20 18.43
C PHE A 106 10.93 -0.73 19.57
N ILE A 107 12.23 -0.87 19.37
CA ILE A 107 13.19 -0.10 20.17
C ILE A 107 13.01 1.35 19.77
N LYS A 108 12.66 2.22 20.72
CA LYS A 108 12.55 3.66 20.51
C LYS A 108 13.96 4.24 20.30
N ILE A 109 14.42 4.21 19.06
CA ILE A 109 15.66 4.88 18.61
C ILE A 109 15.23 6.18 17.97
N LEU A 110 15.88 7.28 18.38
CA LEU A 110 15.74 8.58 17.75
C LEU A 110 17.05 8.90 17.03
N TYR A 111 16.97 9.12 15.73
CA TYR A 111 18.05 9.63 14.91
C TYR A 111 17.98 11.14 14.84
N GLU A 112 19.14 11.76 14.78
CA GLU A 112 19.36 13.18 14.57
C GLU A 112 20.27 13.31 13.35
N LEU A 113 19.88 14.13 12.37
CA LEU A 113 20.65 14.33 11.15
C LEU A 113 20.82 15.83 10.87
N ASP A 114 22.06 16.30 10.97
CA ASP A 114 22.40 17.70 10.79
C ASP A 114 22.33 18.13 9.31
N PRO A 115 22.27 19.46 9.03
CA PRO A 115 22.28 19.98 7.67
C PRO A 115 23.46 19.46 6.82
N GLY A 116 23.15 18.88 5.67
CA GLY A 116 24.11 18.32 4.71
C GLY A 116 24.59 16.90 5.05
N ASP A 117 24.18 16.33 6.18
CA ASP A 117 24.56 14.96 6.54
C ASP A 117 23.68 13.92 5.85
N THR A 118 24.24 12.72 5.76
CA THR A 118 23.59 11.53 5.19
C THR A 118 23.62 10.39 6.20
N LEU A 119 22.53 9.62 6.29
CA LEU A 119 22.47 8.40 7.08
C LEU A 119 22.09 7.21 6.20
N ASP A 120 22.95 6.20 6.19
CA ASP A 120 22.63 4.89 5.63
C ASP A 120 21.83 4.06 6.64
N MET A 121 20.73 3.48 6.17
CA MET A 121 19.81 2.67 6.96
C MET A 121 19.60 1.30 6.31
N GLU A 122 19.40 0.31 7.16
CA GLU A 122 18.98 -1.03 6.77
C GLU A 122 17.53 -1.25 7.18
N PHE A 123 16.70 -1.65 6.22
CA PHE A 123 15.26 -1.87 6.38
C PHE A 123 15.01 -3.38 6.33
N ASN A 124 14.84 -4.00 7.50
CA ASN A 124 14.60 -5.43 7.62
C ASN A 124 13.12 -5.76 7.38
N LEU A 125 12.79 -5.99 6.11
CA LEU A 125 11.42 -6.28 5.67
C LEU A 125 10.87 -7.54 6.33
N ARG A 126 11.70 -8.58 6.45
CA ARG A 126 11.30 -9.88 6.99
C ARG A 126 10.99 -9.83 8.49
N GLU A 127 11.79 -9.06 9.24
CA GLU A 127 11.57 -8.88 10.67
C GLU A 127 10.25 -8.14 10.94
N TYR A 128 9.93 -7.15 10.11
CA TYR A 128 8.79 -6.26 10.37
C TYR A 128 7.47 -6.69 9.73
N TYR A 129 7.53 -7.28 8.54
CA TYR A 129 6.35 -7.70 7.78
C TYR A 129 6.23 -9.22 7.69
N GLY A 130 7.09 -9.94 8.40
CA GLY A 130 7.12 -11.38 8.40
C GLY A 130 7.65 -11.96 7.09
N THR A 131 7.59 -13.30 7.02
CA THR A 131 7.92 -14.06 5.82
C THR A 131 6.63 -14.49 5.16
N PRO A 132 6.40 -14.15 3.87
CA PRO A 132 5.36 -14.76 3.06
C PRO A 132 5.34 -16.29 3.17
N PRO A 133 4.18 -16.98 3.01
CA PRO A 133 4.12 -18.44 3.11
C PRO A 133 5.08 -19.18 2.17
N ASP A 134 5.42 -18.59 1.04
CA ASP A 134 6.39 -19.10 0.06
C ASP A 134 7.81 -18.51 0.22
N GLY A 135 8.01 -17.66 1.22
CA GLY A 135 9.27 -16.99 1.48
C GLY A 135 9.53 -15.75 0.63
N LYS A 136 8.64 -15.42 -0.31
CA LYS A 136 8.94 -14.43 -1.36
C LYS A 136 8.06 -13.21 -1.28
N LEU A 137 8.68 -12.03 -1.40
CA LEU A 137 7.92 -10.84 -1.74
C LEU A 137 7.36 -11.02 -3.15
N ILE A 138 6.11 -10.58 -3.39
CA ILE A 138 5.58 -10.55 -4.76
C ILE A 138 6.46 -9.65 -5.62
N SER A 139 6.68 -10.03 -6.88
CA SER A 139 7.40 -9.14 -7.79
C SER A 139 6.53 -7.92 -8.09
N GLY A 140 7.13 -6.74 -8.07
CA GLY A 140 6.41 -5.50 -8.34
C GLY A 140 7.03 -4.25 -7.70
N PRO A 141 6.33 -3.12 -7.84
CA PRO A 141 6.73 -1.84 -7.25
C PRO A 141 6.40 -1.81 -5.76
N TYR A 142 7.35 -1.32 -4.98
CA TYR A 142 7.23 -1.07 -3.56
C TYR A 142 7.69 0.34 -3.24
N ARG A 143 7.28 0.86 -2.09
CA ARG A 143 7.86 2.06 -1.52
C ARG A 143 8.01 1.98 -0.01
N LEU A 144 9.13 2.48 0.48
CA LEU A 144 9.37 2.74 1.88
C LEU A 144 8.92 4.16 2.19
N ILE A 145 8.25 4.34 3.32
CA ILE A 145 7.80 5.65 3.80
C ILE A 145 8.40 5.90 5.19
N LYS A 146 9.04 7.06 5.34
CA LYS A 146 9.65 7.50 6.59
C LYS A 146 8.99 8.77 7.09
N GLN A 147 8.73 8.78 8.39
CA GLN A 147 8.23 9.94 9.12
C GLN A 147 9.43 10.76 9.60
N ILE A 148 9.45 12.05 9.29
CA ILE A 148 10.51 12.97 9.71
C ILE A 148 9.90 14.10 10.52
N TYR A 149 10.51 14.38 11.68
CA TYR A 149 10.19 15.51 12.54
C TYR A 149 11.16 16.63 12.25
N LEU A 150 10.61 17.77 11.86
CA LEU A 150 11.37 18.95 11.51
C LEU A 150 11.64 19.79 12.76
N ASN A 151 12.88 20.18 13.01
CA ASN A 151 13.19 21.10 14.12
C ASN A 151 12.81 22.55 13.74
N GLU A 152 11.52 22.82 13.53
CA GLU A 152 11.08 24.13 13.04
C GLU A 152 10.95 25.16 14.15
N THR A 153 10.51 24.74 15.35
CA THR A 153 10.14 25.63 16.47
C THR A 153 10.42 25.00 17.84
N GLY A 154 10.54 25.86 18.87
CA GLY A 154 10.92 25.50 20.24
C GLY A 154 9.98 24.51 20.95
N PRO A 155 10.24 24.17 22.22
CA PRO A 155 9.78 22.94 22.89
C PRO A 155 8.26 22.75 23.08
N ASP A 156 7.42 23.67 22.63
CA ASP A 156 5.98 23.72 22.92
C ASP A 156 5.06 23.66 21.69
N GLU A 157 5.60 23.51 20.47
CA GLU A 157 4.79 23.36 19.25
C GLU A 157 4.67 21.90 18.82
N GLU A 158 3.44 21.47 18.55
CA GLU A 158 3.14 20.18 17.91
C GLU A 158 3.63 20.27 16.47
N ILE A 159 4.82 19.70 16.22
CA ILE A 159 5.42 19.69 14.90
C ILE A 159 4.70 18.61 14.09
N ASP A 160 3.94 19.03 13.08
CA ASP A 160 3.41 18.12 12.08
C ASP A 160 4.58 17.44 11.36
N PRO A 161 4.66 16.11 11.41
CA PRO A 161 5.73 15.38 10.76
C PRO A 161 5.54 15.39 9.25
N VAL A 162 6.66 15.46 8.54
CA VAL A 162 6.67 15.28 7.09
C VAL A 162 6.99 13.84 6.72
N TRP A 163 6.64 13.44 5.51
CA TRP A 163 6.77 12.06 5.05
C TRP A 163 7.57 11.99 3.76
N VAL A 164 8.69 11.26 3.82
CA VAL A 164 9.58 11.04 2.67
C VAL A 164 9.44 9.60 2.17
N VAL A 165 9.63 9.43 0.87
CA VAL A 165 9.35 8.17 0.17
C VAL A 165 10.52 7.76 -0.70
N ALA A 166 10.86 6.47 -0.63
CA ALA A 166 11.80 5.84 -1.55
C ALA A 166 11.11 4.66 -2.24
N GLU A 167 11.00 4.72 -3.56
CA GLU A 167 10.42 3.65 -4.38
C GLU A 167 11.50 2.67 -4.85
N PHE A 168 11.13 1.40 -4.95
CA PHE A 168 12.01 0.34 -5.47
C PHE A 168 11.18 -0.77 -6.13
N TYR A 169 11.85 -1.62 -6.92
CA TYR A 169 11.23 -2.76 -7.58
C TYR A 169 11.79 -4.07 -7.03
N ASN A 170 10.92 -5.00 -6.65
CA ASN A 170 11.31 -6.34 -6.25
C ASN A 170 11.14 -7.33 -7.41
N GLU A 171 12.16 -8.15 -7.68
CA GLU A 171 12.18 -9.08 -8.81
C GLU A 171 11.49 -10.44 -8.51
N GLY A 172 11.29 -10.81 -7.25
CA GLY A 172 10.56 -12.04 -6.84
C GLY A 172 11.43 -13.25 -6.49
#